data_AF-A0A350ZZ02-F1
#
_entry.id   AF-A0A350ZZ02-F1
#
_cell.length_a   1.000
_cell.length_b   1.000
_cell.length_c   1.000
_cell.angle_alpha   90.00
_cell.angle_beta   90.00
_cell.angle_gamma   90.00
#
_symmetry.space_group_name_H-M   'P 1'
#
loop_
_entity.id
_entity.type
_entity.pdbx_description
1 polymer ?
#
loop_
_entity_poly.entity_id
_entity_poly.type
_entity_poly.pdbx_seq_one_letter_code
_entity_poly.pdbx_strand_id
1 'polypeptide(L)'
;MSPSPATDAAPIASQRIIHIRREYNGWVANETLEDYALRYAPQTFRRWSFSRISNTALGAVSFLALEAIGATIAMNWGFINMMWSVGLVALVLFLTGLPIAYYAARYALDMDLLTRG
;
A
#
# COMPACT_ATOMS: atom_id res chain seq x y z
N MET A 1 -71.26 37.00 -2.38
CA MET A 1 -70.39 36.63 -3.52
C MET A 1 -69.01 37.20 -3.22
N SER A 2 -68.14 36.39 -2.63
CA SER A 2 -66.70 36.66 -2.46
C SER A 2 -65.98 35.29 -2.53
N PRO A 3 -64.90 35.16 -3.31
CA PRO A 3 -64.34 33.86 -3.68
C PRO A 3 -63.45 33.26 -2.58
N SER A 4 -63.47 31.93 -2.51
CA SER A 4 -62.59 31.09 -1.67
C SER A 4 -61.12 31.24 -2.09
N PRO A 5 -60.14 31.27 -1.16
CA PRO A 5 -58.73 31.24 -1.53
C PRO A 5 -58.41 29.86 -2.13
N ALA A 6 -57.79 29.88 -3.30
CA ALA A 6 -57.34 28.70 -4.01
C ALA A 6 -56.19 28.04 -3.24
N THR A 7 -56.27 26.73 -3.12
CA THR A 7 -55.21 25.85 -2.61
C THR A 7 -54.05 25.84 -3.60
N ASP A 8 -53.00 26.63 -3.35
CA ASP A 8 -51.70 26.46 -4.03
C ASP A 8 -50.93 25.29 -3.40
N ALA A 9 -51.44 24.08 -3.65
CA ALA A 9 -50.66 22.86 -3.46
C ALA A 9 -49.69 22.76 -4.64
N ALA A 10 -48.50 23.35 -4.49
CA ALA A 10 -47.38 23.10 -5.40
C ALA A 10 -47.21 21.58 -5.55
N PRO A 11 -47.11 21.05 -6.79
CA PRO A 11 -46.97 19.62 -6.98
C PRO A 11 -45.68 19.19 -6.30
N ILE A 12 -45.79 18.23 -5.38
CA ILE A 12 -44.65 17.55 -4.79
C ILE A 12 -43.98 16.83 -5.96
N ALA A 13 -42.98 17.46 -6.56
CA ALA A 13 -42.24 16.89 -7.65
C ALA A 13 -41.67 15.59 -7.11
N SER A 14 -42.25 14.46 -7.53
CA SER A 14 -41.80 13.14 -7.16
C SER A 14 -40.36 13.03 -7.67
N GLN A 15 -39.39 13.26 -6.78
CA GLN A 15 -37.99 13.10 -7.14
C GLN A 15 -37.82 11.65 -7.54
N ARG A 16 -37.67 11.42 -8.85
CA ARG A 16 -37.49 10.09 -9.40
C ARG A 16 -36.18 9.58 -8.85
N ILE A 17 -36.26 8.73 -7.83
CA ILE A 17 -35.09 8.13 -7.19
C ILE A 17 -34.49 7.17 -8.20
N ILE A 18 -33.54 7.67 -8.96
CA ILE A 18 -32.75 6.88 -9.91
C ILE A 18 -31.90 5.94 -9.06
N HIS A 19 -32.07 4.63 -9.21
CA HIS A 19 -31.42 3.60 -8.39
C HIS A 19 -29.89 3.80 -8.30
N ILE A 20 -29.29 4.21 -9.43
CA ILE A 20 -27.87 4.58 -9.57
C ILE A 20 -27.39 5.58 -8.51
N ARG A 21 -28.19 6.61 -8.16
CA ARG A 21 -27.78 7.61 -7.15
C ARG A 21 -27.83 7.06 -5.73
N ARG A 22 -28.73 6.12 -5.43
CA ARG A 22 -28.79 5.45 -4.12
C ARG A 22 -27.64 4.48 -3.94
N GLU A 23 -27.31 3.72 -4.98
CA GLU A 23 -26.13 2.85 -4.96
C GLU A 23 -24.86 3.68 -4.79
N TYR A 24 -24.66 4.73 -5.60
CA TYR A 24 -23.49 5.62 -5.48
C TYR A 24 -23.38 6.30 -4.12
N ASN A 25 -24.48 6.81 -3.56
CA ASN A 25 -24.48 7.34 -2.18
C ASN A 25 -24.21 6.25 -1.14
N GLY A 26 -24.59 5.00 -1.39
CA GLY A 26 -24.25 3.87 -0.52
C GLY A 26 -22.76 3.48 -0.59
N TRP A 27 -22.10 3.66 -1.75
CA TRP A 27 -20.65 3.50 -1.90
C TRP A 27 -19.89 4.65 -1.23
N VAL A 28 -20.35 5.90 -1.42
CA VAL A 28 -19.74 7.10 -0.83
C VAL A 28 -19.97 7.20 0.68
N ALA A 29 -21.08 6.67 1.21
CA ALA A 29 -21.37 6.70 2.65
C ALA A 29 -20.75 5.54 3.44
N ASN A 30 -20.11 4.56 2.79
CA ASN A 30 -19.44 3.45 3.46
C ASN A 30 -17.96 3.77 3.70
N GLU A 31 -17.68 4.59 4.71
CA GLU A 31 -16.33 4.91 5.22
C GLU A 31 -15.48 3.63 5.43
N THR A 32 -16.12 2.52 5.78
CA THR A 32 -15.47 1.23 6.01
C THR A 32 -14.78 0.64 4.78
N LEU A 33 -15.22 0.97 3.56
CA LEU A 33 -14.61 0.49 2.31
C LEU A 33 -13.36 1.30 1.93
N GLU A 34 -13.33 2.60 2.21
CA GLU A 34 -12.15 3.45 2.03
C GLU A 34 -11.06 3.08 3.05
N ASP A 35 -11.48 2.84 4.30
CA ASP A 35 -10.59 2.49 5.41
C ASP A 35 -10.10 1.02 5.37
N TYR A 36 -10.55 0.22 4.39
CA TYR A 36 -10.15 -1.19 4.24
C TYR A 36 -8.67 -1.32 3.85
N ALA A 37 -8.18 -0.45 2.97
CA ALA A 37 -6.77 -0.40 2.57
C ALA A 37 -5.87 0.10 3.73
N LEU A 38 -6.42 0.91 4.62
CA LEU A 38 -5.73 1.44 5.79
C LEU A 38 -5.81 0.50 7.01
N ARG A 39 -6.71 -0.48 7.05
CA ARG A 39 -6.89 -1.38 8.22
C ARG A 39 -6.38 -2.79 8.03
N TYR A 40 -6.42 -3.32 6.81
CA TYR A 40 -6.12 -4.72 6.56
C TYR A 40 -5.30 -4.90 5.28
N ALA A 41 -4.11 -5.49 5.40
CA ALA A 41 -3.39 -6.01 4.25
C ALA A 41 -4.06 -7.33 3.81
N PRO A 42 -4.71 -7.39 2.63
CA PRO A 42 -5.52 -8.54 2.25
C PRO A 42 -4.64 -9.75 1.89
N GLN A 43 -4.79 -10.85 2.64
CA GLN A 43 -3.97 -12.06 2.49
C GLN A 43 -4.11 -12.77 1.12
N THR A 44 -5.21 -12.53 0.41
CA THR A 44 -5.59 -13.22 -0.84
C THR A 44 -4.90 -12.67 -2.10
N PHE A 45 -4.16 -11.56 -2.01
CA PHE A 45 -3.50 -10.93 -3.17
C PHE A 45 -2.06 -11.39 -3.42
N ARG A 46 -1.57 -12.41 -2.71
CA ARG A 46 -0.24 -12.99 -2.89
C ARG A 46 -0.15 -13.87 -4.15
N ARG A 47 -0.32 -13.26 -5.32
CA ARG A 47 -0.34 -13.93 -6.64
C ARG A 47 0.98 -13.83 -7.42
N TRP A 48 1.96 -13.11 -6.86
CA TRP A 48 3.22 -12.83 -7.55
C TRP A 48 4.22 -13.96 -7.33
N SER A 49 4.76 -14.49 -8.42
CA SER A 49 5.82 -15.51 -8.38
C SER A 49 7.08 -14.94 -7.72
N PHE A 50 7.82 -15.79 -7.01
CA PHE A 50 9.08 -15.44 -6.35
C PHE A 50 10.05 -14.71 -7.28
N SER A 51 10.15 -15.15 -8.54
CA SER A 51 11.02 -14.51 -9.54
C SER A 51 10.65 -13.06 -9.83
N ARG A 52 9.36 -12.71 -9.86
CA ARG A 52 8.94 -11.31 -10.06
C ARG A 52 9.26 -10.44 -8.85
N ILE A 53 9.02 -10.97 -7.65
CA ILE A 53 9.32 -10.27 -6.40
C ILE A 53 10.83 -10.00 -6.31
N SER A 54 11.66 -11.00 -6.61
CA SER A 54 13.12 -10.84 -6.63
C SER A 54 13.57 -9.82 -7.67
N ASN A 55 13.02 -9.83 -8.89
CA ASN A 55 13.37 -8.86 -9.91
C ASN A 55 12.99 -7.42 -9.53
N THR A 56 11.82 -7.23 -8.89
CA THR A 56 11.40 -5.91 -8.39
C THR A 56 12.29 -5.46 -7.23
N ALA A 57 12.64 -6.36 -6.31
CA ALA A 57 13.57 -6.04 -5.23
C ALA A 57 14.96 -5.65 -5.75
N LEU A 58 15.49 -6.39 -6.74
CA LEU A 58 16.76 -6.05 -7.40
C LEU A 58 16.71 -4.68 -8.10
N GLY A 59 15.60 -4.38 -8.77
CA GLY A 59 15.36 -3.05 -9.32
C GLY A 59 15.34 -1.95 -8.25
N ALA A 60 14.70 -2.18 -7.11
CA ALA A 60 14.63 -1.21 -6.01
C ALA A 60 16.00 -0.93 -5.35
N VAL A 61 16.90 -1.90 -5.34
CA VAL A 61 18.27 -1.75 -4.78
C VAL A 61 19.26 -1.17 -5.81
N SER A 62 18.89 -1.10 -7.09
CA SER A 62 19.75 -0.62 -8.17
C SER A 62 19.80 0.92 -8.21
N PHE A 63 20.69 1.52 -7.42
CA PHE A 63 20.85 2.97 -7.34
C PHE A 63 22.32 3.41 -7.52
N LEU A 64 22.54 4.48 -8.28
CA LEU A 64 23.89 4.98 -8.62
C LEU A 64 24.74 5.33 -7.40
N ALA A 65 24.14 5.79 -6.29
CA ALA A 65 24.94 6.07 -5.10
C ALA A 65 25.49 4.79 -4.46
N LEU A 66 24.77 3.66 -4.55
CA LEU A 66 25.23 2.39 -4.01
C LEU A 66 26.44 1.87 -4.80
N GLU A 67 26.45 2.10 -6.12
CA GLU A 67 27.60 1.83 -6.97
C GLU A 67 28.78 2.77 -6.67
N ALA A 68 28.55 4.07 -6.46
CA ALA A 68 29.59 5.02 -6.08
C ALA A 68 30.21 4.70 -4.71
N ILE A 69 29.39 4.32 -3.72
CA ILE A 69 29.86 3.85 -2.41
C ILE A 69 30.64 2.54 -2.58
N GLY A 70 30.15 1.61 -3.39
CA GLY A 70 30.87 0.36 -3.68
C GLY A 70 32.25 0.61 -4.30
N ALA A 71 32.33 1.49 -5.30
CA ALA A 71 33.57 1.84 -5.98
C ALA A 71 34.58 2.52 -5.03
N THR A 72 34.11 3.45 -4.18
CA THR A 72 34.97 4.09 -3.18
C THR A 72 35.53 3.09 -2.17
N ILE A 73 34.71 2.16 -1.66
CA ILE A 73 35.17 1.11 -0.75
C ILE A 73 36.19 0.19 -1.44
N ALA A 74 35.93 -0.20 -2.70
CA ALA A 74 36.82 -1.04 -3.48
C ALA A 74 38.21 -0.40 -3.66
N MET A 75 38.25 0.90 -3.96
CA MET A 75 39.50 1.65 -4.19
C MET A 75 40.29 1.89 -2.89
N ASN A 76 39.61 2.11 -1.76
CA ASN A 76 40.27 2.43 -0.49
C ASN A 76 40.82 1.18 0.24
N TRP A 77 40.08 0.08 0.25
CA TRP A 77 40.43 -1.11 1.07
C TRP A 77 40.79 -2.35 0.26
N GLY A 78 40.73 -2.25 -1.07
CA GLY A 78 41.01 -3.34 -1.99
C GLY A 78 39.82 -4.29 -2.18
N PHE A 79 39.77 -4.90 -3.36
CA PHE A 79 38.65 -5.73 -3.79
C PHE A 79 38.40 -6.96 -2.91
N ILE A 80 39.46 -7.65 -2.48
CA ILE A 80 39.35 -8.88 -1.69
C ILE A 80 38.71 -8.62 -0.33
N ASN A 81 39.15 -7.59 0.39
CA ASN A 81 38.60 -7.25 1.70
C ASN A 81 37.17 -6.74 1.58
N MET A 82 36.89 -5.94 0.54
CA MET A 82 35.53 -5.50 0.21
C MET A 82 34.60 -6.68 -0.02
N MET A 83 35.00 -7.67 -0.84
CA MET A 83 34.17 -8.84 -1.15
C MET A 83 33.76 -9.60 0.12
N TRP A 84 34.71 -9.88 1.02
CA TRP A 84 34.41 -10.54 2.28
C TRP A 84 33.50 -9.69 3.18
N SER A 85 33.74 -8.38 3.24
CA SER A 85 32.94 -7.45 4.05
C SER A 85 31.49 -7.36 3.57
N VAL A 86 31.29 -7.16 2.25
CA VAL A 86 29.97 -7.09 1.63
C VAL A 86 29.24 -8.42 1.78
N GLY A 87 29.94 -9.55 1.59
CA GLY A 87 29.37 -10.88 1.80
C GLY A 87 28.90 -11.09 3.24
N LEU A 88 29.69 -10.69 4.22
CA LEU A 88 29.34 -10.82 5.64
C LEU A 88 28.15 -9.92 6.01
N VAL A 89 28.15 -8.66 5.57
CA VAL A 89 27.02 -7.74 5.80
C VAL A 89 25.74 -8.25 5.13
N ALA A 90 25.82 -8.76 3.89
CA ALA A 90 24.69 -9.35 3.20
C ALA A 90 24.13 -10.56 3.95
N LEU A 91 25.01 -11.41 4.49
CA LEU A 91 24.61 -12.57 5.30
C LEU A 91 23.93 -12.14 6.60
N VAL A 92 24.44 -11.13 7.28
CA VAL A 92 23.79 -10.56 8.48
C VAL A 92 22.41 -10.01 8.13
N LEU A 93 22.29 -9.17 7.11
CA LEU A 93 21.01 -8.60 6.67
C LEU A 93 20.01 -9.68 6.26
N PHE A 94 20.47 -10.74 5.61
CA PHE A 94 19.62 -11.87 5.25
C PHE A 94 19.14 -12.62 6.49
N LEU A 95 20.02 -12.95 7.43
CA LEU A 95 19.66 -13.67 8.65
C LEU A 95 18.76 -12.86 9.58
N THR A 96 18.94 -11.54 9.65
CA THR A 96 18.07 -10.65 10.43
C THR A 96 16.77 -10.34 9.70
N GLY A 97 16.82 -10.18 8.37
CA GLY A 97 15.68 -9.84 7.55
C GLY A 97 14.71 -11.01 7.34
N LEU A 98 15.21 -12.25 7.29
CA LEU A 98 14.40 -13.46 7.11
C LEU A 98 13.31 -13.63 8.20
N PRO A 99 13.62 -13.59 9.51
CA PRO A 99 12.60 -13.70 10.55
C PRO A 99 11.63 -12.52 10.52
N ILE A 100 12.12 -11.30 10.27
CA ILE A 100 11.27 -10.10 10.17
C ILE A 100 10.27 -10.24 9.00
N ALA A 101 10.75 -10.61 7.82
CA ALA A 101 9.93 -10.81 6.64
C ALA A 101 8.95 -11.98 6.80
N TYR A 102 9.35 -13.05 7.49
CA TYR A 102 8.47 -14.18 7.80
C TYR A 102 7.30 -13.74 8.69
N TYR A 103 7.59 -13.05 9.79
CA TYR A 103 6.55 -12.57 10.70
C TYR A 103 5.68 -11.49 10.05
N ALA A 104 6.27 -10.57 9.28
CA ALA A 104 5.52 -9.58 8.52
C ALA A 104 4.56 -10.24 7.52
N ALA A 105 5.01 -11.28 6.80
CA ALA A 105 4.16 -12.01 5.86
C ALA A 105 3.08 -12.87 6.56
N ARG A 106 3.34 -13.38 7.77
CA ARG A 106 2.38 -14.20 8.52
C ARG A 106 1.29 -13.36 9.18
N TYR A 107 1.65 -12.20 9.72
CA TYR A 107 0.73 -11.29 10.42
C TYR A 107 0.20 -10.16 9.52
N ALA A 108 0.54 -10.15 8.22
CA ALA A 108 0.14 -9.13 7.26
C ALA A 108 0.48 -7.71 7.77
N LEU A 109 1.70 -7.57 8.27
CA LEU A 109 2.18 -6.42 9.01
C LEU A 109 2.61 -5.34 8.02
N ASP A 110 1.96 -4.19 8.09
CA ASP A 110 2.21 -3.04 7.21
C ASP A 110 2.73 -1.86 8.02
N MET A 111 3.71 -1.14 7.47
CA MET A 111 4.43 -0.08 8.17
C MET A 111 3.49 1.06 8.57
N ASP A 112 2.50 1.35 7.75
CA ASP A 112 1.48 2.37 8.02
C ASP A 112 0.60 2.02 9.24
N LEU A 113 0.46 0.73 9.57
CA LEU A 113 -0.26 0.30 10.77
C LEU A 113 0.57 0.45 12.05
N LEU A 114 1.90 0.39 11.92
CA LEU A 114 2.84 0.54 13.03
C LEU A 114 3.09 2.01 13.40
N THR A 115 2.99 2.92 12.44
CA THR A 115 3.33 4.35 12.61
C THR A 115 2.16 5.21 13.06
N ARG A 116 0.94 4.66 13.09
CA ARG A 116 -0.30 5.35 13.50
C ARG A 116 -0.68 5.15 14.97
N GLY A 117 0.18 4.52 15.77
CA GLY A 117 0.06 4.37 17.23
C GLY A 117 0.98 5.33 17.96
#